data_AF-A0AA35W5Z2-F1
#
_entry.id   AF-A0AA35W5Z2-F1
#
_cell.length_a   1.000
_cell.length_b   1.000
_cell.length_c   1.000
_cell.angle_alpha   90.00
_cell.angle_beta   90.00
_cell.angle_gamma   90.00
#
_symmetry.space_group_name_H-M   'P 1'
#
loop_
_entity.id
_entity.type
_entity.pdbx_description
1 polymer ?
#
loop_
_entity_poly.entity_id
_entity_poly.type
_entity_poly.pdbx_seq_one_letter_code
_entity_poly.pdbx_strand_id
1 'polypeptide(L)'
;MCGSPAIDFGYRDPGLLHKAKLSGLQPGLTYYYTCGDQQFGWSQEFSFRAATPANASATTRVVVYGDMGNGHVDGTWQVIREQPGAVNTSRMLRGLVNQTDVVFHIGDISYARGFANVWDEFFDEVQAVCGNVPYMVCIGNHERNWNEPTSYWKSPDSMGECGVPYERRFPMPRPALDQPWYNIDYGSVHYLVMSTEHNFTKGLHSVPVSGE
;
A
#
# COMPACT_ATOMS: atom_id res chain seq x y z
N MET A 1 9.74 -9.36 -11.96
CA MET A 1 8.67 -10.30 -12.35
C MET A 1 9.29 -11.67 -12.52
N CYS A 2 8.58 -12.71 -12.11
CA CYS A 2 9.09 -14.07 -11.97
C CYS A 2 8.33 -15.10 -12.82
N GLY A 3 7.27 -14.69 -13.53
CA GLY A 3 6.52 -15.57 -14.43
C GLY A 3 5.45 -14.83 -15.23
N SER A 4 4.74 -15.59 -16.06
CA SER A 4 3.59 -15.11 -16.85
C SER A 4 2.34 -14.98 -15.95
N PRO A 5 1.43 -14.00 -16.19
CA PRO A 5 1.46 -12.99 -17.25
C PRO A 5 2.39 -11.79 -16.96
N ALA A 6 2.85 -11.64 -15.73
CA ALA A 6 3.63 -10.51 -15.25
C ALA A 6 4.87 -10.16 -16.09
N ILE A 7 5.55 -11.16 -16.65
CA ILE A 7 6.76 -10.98 -17.46
C ILE A 7 6.49 -10.85 -18.96
N ASP A 8 5.27 -11.13 -19.43
CA ASP A 8 4.93 -11.20 -20.85
C ASP A 8 3.67 -10.40 -21.22
N PHE A 9 2.52 -11.04 -21.45
CA PHE A 9 1.34 -10.38 -22.02
C PHE A 9 0.55 -9.53 -21.00
N GLY A 10 0.85 -9.66 -19.71
CA GLY A 10 0.38 -8.73 -18.68
C GLY A 10 1.37 -7.60 -18.38
N TYR A 11 2.58 -7.66 -18.95
CA TYR A 11 3.59 -6.63 -18.72
C TYR A 11 3.17 -5.30 -19.34
N ARG A 12 3.37 -4.24 -18.56
CA ARG A 12 3.34 -2.85 -19.00
C ARG A 12 4.45 -2.11 -18.28
N ASP A 13 5.16 -1.25 -18.98
CA ASP A 13 6.18 -0.40 -18.36
C ASP A 13 5.55 0.43 -17.23
N PRO A 14 6.06 0.36 -15.99
CA PRO A 14 5.48 1.05 -14.83
C PRO A 14 5.81 2.55 -14.79
N GLY A 15 6.57 3.06 -15.77
CA GLY A 15 7.10 4.41 -15.78
C GLY A 15 8.10 4.66 -14.65
N LEU A 16 8.18 5.91 -14.20
CA LEU A 16 9.05 6.33 -13.12
C LEU A 16 8.26 6.43 -11.81
N LEU A 17 8.77 5.75 -10.77
CA LEU A 17 8.19 5.79 -9.43
C LEU A 17 9.08 6.65 -8.53
N HIS A 18 8.54 7.79 -8.09
CA HIS A 18 9.25 8.75 -7.27
C HIS A 18 8.84 8.63 -5.80
N LYS A 19 9.80 8.77 -4.89
CA LYS A 19 9.60 8.72 -3.44
C LYS A 19 10.31 9.92 -2.83
N ALA A 20 9.62 10.65 -1.95
CA ALA A 20 10.19 11.76 -1.20
C ALA A 20 9.96 11.55 0.30
N LYS A 21 10.97 11.86 1.11
CA LYS A 21 10.87 11.80 2.58
C LYS A 21 10.71 13.23 3.11
N LEU A 22 9.57 13.52 3.70
CA LEU A 22 9.34 14.76 4.46
C LEU A 22 9.84 14.55 5.89
N SER A 23 10.73 15.42 6.36
CA SER A 23 11.35 15.35 7.70
C SER A 23 11.12 16.62 8.49
N GLY A 24 11.20 16.54 9.83
CA GLY A 24 11.00 17.70 10.70
C GLY A 24 9.54 18.18 10.79
N LEU A 25 8.59 17.26 10.57
CA LEU A 25 7.17 17.55 10.71
C LEU A 25 6.84 17.83 12.17
N GLN A 26 6.07 18.88 12.41
CA GLN A 26 5.55 19.22 13.72
C GLN A 26 4.28 18.42 13.99
N PRO A 27 4.19 17.71 15.12
CA PRO A 27 3.03 16.87 15.43
C PRO A 27 1.68 17.57 15.33
N GLY A 28 0.71 16.91 14.69
CA GLY A 28 -0.68 17.37 14.62
C GLY A 28 -0.95 18.54 13.68
N LEU A 29 0.08 19.12 13.05
CA LEU A 29 -0.09 20.13 12.01
C LEU A 29 -0.53 19.51 10.68
N THR A 30 -1.30 20.27 9.90
CA THR A 30 -1.65 19.91 8.53
C THR A 30 -0.61 20.49 7.58
N TYR A 31 -0.09 19.65 6.69
CA TYR A 31 0.87 20.02 5.66
C TYR A 31 0.20 19.90 4.31
N TYR A 32 0.37 20.91 3.47
CA TYR A 32 -0.09 20.94 2.09
C TYR A 32 1.10 20.69 1.16
N TYR A 33 0.90 19.92 0.10
CA TYR A 33 1.97 19.56 -0.82
C TYR A 33 1.47 19.37 -2.25
N THR A 34 2.38 19.58 -3.20
CA THR A 34 2.24 19.17 -4.59
C THR A 34 3.44 18.31 -4.95
N CYS A 35 3.28 17.43 -5.94
CA CYS A 35 4.38 16.68 -6.52
C CYS A 35 4.45 16.97 -8.02
N GLY A 36 5.67 17.05 -8.55
CA GLY A 36 5.83 17.39 -9.95
C GLY A 36 7.24 17.84 -10.29
N ASP A 37 7.35 18.40 -11.47
CA ASP A 37 8.58 18.90 -12.04
C ASP A 37 8.29 20.17 -12.83
N GLN A 38 9.24 21.11 -12.84
CA GLN A 38 9.03 22.40 -13.48
C GLN A 38 8.82 22.31 -15.01
N GLN A 39 9.34 21.27 -15.65
CA GLN A 39 9.15 21.00 -17.08
C GLN A 39 7.84 20.26 -17.36
N PHE A 40 7.45 19.31 -16.50
CA PHE A 40 6.32 18.41 -16.75
C PHE A 40 5.02 18.81 -16.03
N GLY A 41 5.06 19.82 -15.18
CA GLY A 41 3.92 20.32 -14.42
C GLY A 41 3.86 19.79 -13.00
N TRP A 42 2.92 20.36 -12.24
CA TRP A 42 2.67 20.04 -10.84
C TRP A 42 1.30 19.40 -10.67
N SER A 43 1.17 18.49 -9.72
CA SER A 43 -0.11 17.90 -9.32
C SER A 43 -1.06 18.97 -8.76
N GLN A 44 -2.33 18.59 -8.61
CA GLN A 44 -3.20 19.28 -7.66
C GLN A 44 -2.59 19.26 -6.25
N GLU A 45 -3.01 20.22 -5.42
CA GLU A 45 -2.60 20.24 -4.02
C GLU A 45 -3.29 19.11 -3.25
N PHE A 46 -2.50 18.45 -2.40
CA PHE A 46 -2.95 17.46 -1.44
C PHE A 46 -2.56 17.92 -0.03
N SER A 47 -3.16 17.32 0.99
CA SER A 47 -2.81 17.66 2.37
C SER A 47 -2.90 16.48 3.31
N PHE A 48 -1.97 16.36 4.25
CA PHE A 48 -2.04 15.35 5.30
C PHE A 48 -1.78 15.97 6.67
N ARG A 49 -2.32 15.34 7.71
CA ARG A 49 -2.04 15.71 9.11
C ARG A 49 -0.87 14.88 9.64
N ALA A 50 0.16 15.53 10.16
CA ALA A 50 1.30 14.85 10.75
C ALA A 50 0.88 14.09 12.02
N ALA A 51 1.44 12.89 12.20
CA ALA A 51 1.16 12.04 13.35
C ALA A 51 1.40 12.77 14.67
N THR A 52 0.54 12.53 15.66
CA THR A 52 0.71 13.04 17.02
C THR A 52 1.33 11.97 17.91
N PRO A 53 2.23 12.32 18.85
CA PRO A 53 2.63 11.42 19.92
C PRO A 53 1.44 10.88 20.70
N ALA A 54 1.65 9.75 21.39
CA ALA A 54 0.65 9.15 22.24
C ALA A 54 0.15 10.16 23.29
N ASN A 55 -1.18 10.31 23.38
CA ASN A 55 -1.83 11.20 24.33
C ASN A 55 -3.10 10.51 24.85
N ALA A 56 -3.20 10.35 26.17
CA ALA A 56 -4.30 9.66 26.84
C ALA A 56 -5.68 10.29 26.60
N SER A 57 -5.73 11.56 26.17
CA SER A 57 -6.98 12.28 25.87
C SER A 57 -7.25 12.45 24.37
N ALA A 58 -6.34 12.01 23.50
CA ALA A 58 -6.51 12.13 22.05
C ALA A 58 -7.20 10.88 21.46
N THR A 59 -8.15 11.09 20.56
CA THR A 59 -8.75 10.02 19.76
C THR A 59 -7.88 9.76 18.53
N THR A 60 -7.57 8.49 18.26
CA THR A 60 -6.97 8.03 16.99
C THR A 60 -8.03 7.29 16.19
N ARG A 61 -8.34 7.76 14.98
CA ARG A 61 -9.37 7.18 14.12
C ARG A 61 -8.72 6.39 12.99
N VAL A 62 -8.91 5.08 13.04
CA VAL A 62 -8.22 4.13 12.16
C VAL A 62 -9.25 3.46 11.28
N VAL A 63 -8.95 3.36 9.98
CA VAL A 63 -9.69 2.49 9.07
C VAL A 63 -8.80 1.31 8.70
N VAL A 64 -9.33 0.09 8.83
CA VAL A 64 -8.62 -1.15 8.52
C VAL A 64 -9.48 -2.02 7.62
N TYR A 65 -8.93 -2.51 6.51
CA TYR A 65 -9.58 -3.45 5.59
C TYR A 65 -8.54 -4.23 4.79
N GLY A 66 -8.91 -5.37 4.23
CA GLY A 66 -8.11 -6.14 3.28
C GLY A 66 -8.89 -6.36 1.98
N ASP A 67 -8.22 -6.93 0.99
CA ASP A 67 -8.87 -7.61 -0.14
C ASP A 67 -9.78 -6.68 -0.97
N MET A 68 -9.49 -5.38 -1.02
CA MET A 68 -10.35 -4.43 -1.72
C MET A 68 -10.26 -4.62 -3.23
N GLY A 69 -9.04 -4.87 -3.75
CA GLY A 69 -8.74 -4.85 -5.17
C GLY A 69 -9.12 -3.56 -5.86
N ASN A 70 -9.58 -3.69 -7.10
CA ASN A 70 -9.93 -2.58 -7.97
C ASN A 70 -11.30 -2.80 -8.61
N GLY A 71 -11.99 -1.71 -8.96
CA GLY A 71 -13.19 -1.80 -9.78
C GLY A 71 -13.46 -0.55 -10.63
N HIS A 72 -14.13 -0.77 -11.76
CA HIS A 72 -14.45 0.29 -12.71
C HIS A 72 -15.86 0.83 -12.51
N VAL A 73 -15.97 2.14 -12.27
CA VAL A 73 -17.26 2.83 -12.03
C VAL A 73 -18.18 2.81 -13.25
N ASP A 74 -17.61 2.81 -14.45
CA ASP A 74 -18.33 2.79 -15.73
C ASP A 74 -18.75 1.37 -16.16
N GLY A 75 -18.37 0.34 -15.40
CA GLY A 75 -18.65 -1.06 -15.70
C GLY A 75 -17.75 -1.66 -16.78
N THR A 76 -16.66 -0.98 -17.17
CA THR A 76 -15.68 -1.50 -18.13
C THR A 76 -15.11 -2.84 -17.66
N TRP A 77 -15.02 -3.79 -18.58
CA TRP A 77 -14.49 -5.12 -18.30
C TRP A 77 -12.99 -5.06 -18.03
N GLN A 78 -12.54 -5.81 -17.01
CA GLN A 78 -11.13 -5.94 -16.63
C GLN A 78 -10.72 -7.40 -16.68
N VAL A 79 -9.44 -7.66 -16.91
CA VAL A 79 -8.90 -9.02 -17.07
C VAL A 79 -9.11 -9.87 -15.83
N ILE A 80 -8.96 -9.28 -14.64
CA ILE A 80 -9.25 -9.88 -13.34
C ILE A 80 -10.47 -9.16 -12.77
N ARG A 81 -11.55 -9.89 -12.47
CA ARG A 81 -12.80 -9.31 -11.95
C ARG A 81 -13.28 -10.09 -10.73
N GLU A 82 -12.52 -10.00 -9.65
CA GLU A 82 -12.81 -10.76 -8.43
C GLU A 82 -13.37 -9.86 -7.30
N GLN A 83 -13.43 -8.52 -7.51
CA GLN A 83 -13.71 -7.55 -6.44
C GLN A 83 -14.92 -6.63 -6.71
N PRO A 84 -16.16 -7.16 -6.74
CA PRO A 84 -17.37 -6.34 -6.95
C PRO A 84 -17.60 -5.29 -5.85
N GLY A 85 -16.94 -5.44 -4.68
CA GLY A 85 -17.02 -4.50 -3.57
C GLY A 85 -16.08 -3.31 -3.66
N ALA A 86 -15.06 -3.34 -4.53
CA ALA A 86 -13.96 -2.35 -4.57
C ALA A 86 -14.50 -0.92 -4.65
N VAL A 87 -15.38 -0.66 -5.61
CA VAL A 87 -15.98 0.66 -5.86
C VAL A 87 -16.79 1.16 -4.66
N ASN A 88 -17.48 0.28 -3.94
CA ASN A 88 -18.25 0.68 -2.76
C ASN A 88 -17.31 1.04 -1.60
N THR A 89 -16.30 0.21 -1.36
CA THR A 89 -15.28 0.49 -0.34
C THR A 89 -14.54 1.78 -0.65
N SER A 90 -14.08 2.00 -1.88
CA SER A 90 -13.37 3.22 -2.28
C SER A 90 -14.23 4.48 -2.14
N ARG A 91 -15.53 4.41 -2.47
CA ARG A 91 -16.49 5.50 -2.21
C ARG A 91 -16.66 5.80 -0.72
N MET A 92 -16.77 4.77 0.12
CA MET A 92 -16.88 4.95 1.57
C MET A 92 -15.62 5.59 2.14
N LEU A 93 -14.44 5.14 1.73
CA LEU A 93 -13.16 5.70 2.17
C LEU A 93 -13.03 7.18 1.81
N ARG A 94 -13.43 7.58 0.59
CA ARG A 94 -13.47 8.99 0.17
C ARG A 94 -14.33 9.84 1.10
N GLY A 95 -15.48 9.34 1.56
CA GLY A 95 -16.34 10.03 2.52
C GLY A 95 -15.76 10.12 3.94
N LEU A 96 -14.80 9.27 4.28
CA LEU A 96 -14.16 9.19 5.59
C LEU A 96 -12.81 9.91 5.66
N VAL A 97 -12.28 10.44 4.55
CA VAL A 97 -10.94 11.09 4.48
C VAL A 97 -10.74 12.11 5.60
N ASN A 98 -11.67 13.04 5.76
CA ASN A 98 -11.57 14.11 6.78
C ASN A 98 -11.83 13.63 8.23
N GLN A 99 -12.15 12.35 8.40
CA GLN A 99 -12.46 11.73 9.69
C GLN A 99 -11.49 10.60 10.03
N THR A 100 -10.50 10.33 9.18
CA THR A 100 -9.56 9.23 9.30
C THR A 100 -8.17 9.78 9.53
N ASP A 101 -7.50 9.30 10.57
CA ASP A 101 -6.13 9.67 10.88
C ASP A 101 -5.13 8.82 10.10
N VAL A 102 -5.41 7.52 9.94
CA VAL A 102 -4.56 6.56 9.24
C VAL A 102 -5.39 5.40 8.67
N VAL A 103 -5.01 4.91 7.50
CA VAL A 103 -5.61 3.73 6.84
C VAL A 103 -4.61 2.58 6.85
N PHE A 104 -5.09 1.36 7.13
CA PHE A 104 -4.34 0.11 6.93
C PHE A 104 -5.08 -0.78 5.92
N HIS A 105 -4.47 -1.00 4.76
CA HIS A 105 -4.90 -1.99 3.77
C HIS A 105 -4.07 -3.27 3.95
N ILE A 106 -4.65 -4.27 4.60
CA ILE A 106 -3.92 -5.41 5.17
C ILE A 106 -3.73 -6.60 4.21
N GLY A 107 -3.33 -6.33 2.98
CA GLY A 107 -3.02 -7.35 1.96
C GLY A 107 -4.07 -7.42 0.85
N ASP A 108 -3.69 -8.09 -0.24
CA ASP A 108 -4.53 -8.30 -1.42
C ASP A 108 -5.04 -6.99 -2.00
N ILE A 109 -4.07 -6.19 -2.44
CA ILE A 109 -4.20 -4.75 -2.59
C ILE A 109 -5.03 -4.40 -3.83
N SER A 110 -4.50 -4.73 -5.00
CA SER A 110 -5.10 -4.37 -6.29
C SER A 110 -5.67 -5.58 -7.03
N TYR A 111 -5.20 -6.79 -6.69
CA TYR A 111 -5.37 -7.99 -7.51
C TYR A 111 -4.90 -7.80 -8.97
N ALA A 112 -3.87 -6.97 -9.19
CA ALA A 112 -3.26 -6.82 -10.50
C ALA A 112 -2.79 -8.16 -11.09
N ARG A 113 -2.23 -9.03 -10.25
CA ARG A 113 -1.90 -10.42 -10.59
C ARG A 113 -1.22 -10.52 -11.97
N GLY A 114 -0.18 -9.73 -12.15
CA GLY A 114 0.65 -9.72 -13.34
C GLY A 114 0.11 -8.89 -14.51
N PHE A 115 -1.08 -8.29 -14.40
CA PHE A 115 -1.56 -7.27 -15.33
C PHE A 115 -1.19 -5.88 -14.80
N ALA A 116 -0.06 -5.36 -15.25
CA ALA A 116 0.59 -4.21 -14.62
C ALA A 116 -0.23 -2.91 -14.69
N ASN A 117 -1.17 -2.76 -15.63
CA ASN A 117 -2.08 -1.60 -15.72
C ASN A 117 -3.02 -1.50 -14.50
N VAL A 118 -3.39 -2.64 -13.91
CA VAL A 118 -4.32 -2.69 -12.77
C VAL A 118 -3.72 -2.01 -11.53
N TRP A 119 -2.39 -2.01 -11.40
CA TRP A 119 -1.74 -1.23 -10.35
C TRP A 119 -1.98 0.27 -10.51
N ASP A 120 -1.88 0.79 -11.73
CA ASP A 120 -2.08 2.22 -11.99
C ASP A 120 -3.57 2.58 -11.80
N GLU A 121 -4.49 1.73 -12.26
CA GLU A 121 -5.95 1.85 -12.02
C GLU A 121 -6.29 1.86 -10.53
N PHE A 122 -5.66 0.98 -9.74
CA PHE A 122 -5.82 0.98 -8.29
C PHE A 122 -5.36 2.30 -7.65
N PHE A 123 -4.19 2.82 -8.05
CA PHE A 123 -3.69 4.09 -7.51
C PHE A 123 -4.59 5.27 -7.88
N ASP A 124 -5.17 5.28 -9.08
CA ASP A 124 -6.19 6.26 -9.47
C ASP A 124 -7.46 6.14 -8.63
N GLU A 125 -7.89 4.90 -8.32
CA GLU A 125 -9.06 4.64 -7.48
C GLU A 125 -8.85 5.10 -6.03
N VAL A 126 -7.65 4.98 -5.46
CA VAL A 126 -7.37 5.36 -4.07
C VAL A 126 -6.74 6.74 -3.89
N GLN A 127 -6.38 7.47 -4.96
CA GLN A 127 -5.65 8.75 -4.91
C GLN A 127 -6.28 9.76 -3.96
N ALA A 128 -7.61 9.91 -4.01
CA ALA A 128 -8.33 10.87 -3.15
C ALA A 128 -8.16 10.56 -1.64
N VAL A 129 -7.86 9.32 -1.29
CA VAL A 129 -7.60 8.86 0.08
C VAL A 129 -6.11 8.93 0.37
N CYS A 130 -5.26 8.26 -0.41
CA CYS A 130 -3.83 8.13 -0.10
C CYS A 130 -3.04 9.44 -0.31
N GLY A 131 -3.58 10.39 -1.07
CA GLY A 131 -3.04 11.75 -1.14
C GLY A 131 -3.32 12.57 0.12
N ASN A 132 -4.33 12.20 0.92
CA ASN A 132 -4.76 13.01 2.06
C ASN A 132 -4.61 12.35 3.43
N VAL A 133 -4.51 11.03 3.46
CA VAL A 133 -4.38 10.23 4.69
C VAL A 133 -3.24 9.23 4.50
N PRO A 134 -2.34 9.06 5.49
CA PRO A 134 -1.34 8.00 5.45
C PRO A 134 -2.01 6.64 5.19
N TYR A 135 -1.62 6.01 4.09
CA TYR A 135 -2.19 4.77 3.60
C TYR A 135 -1.14 3.66 3.73
N MET A 136 -1.23 2.93 4.83
CA MET A 136 -0.30 1.87 5.20
C MET A 136 -0.77 0.56 4.58
N VAL A 137 0.15 -0.24 4.04
CA VAL A 137 -0.20 -1.52 3.40
C VAL A 137 0.53 -2.69 4.04
N CYS A 138 -0.12 -3.84 4.05
CA CYS A 138 0.51 -5.15 4.28
C CYS A 138 0.58 -5.91 2.96
N ILE A 139 1.54 -6.82 2.82
CA ILE A 139 1.64 -7.68 1.64
C ILE A 139 0.70 -8.88 1.79
N GLY A 140 -0.05 -9.22 0.73
CA GLY A 140 -0.88 -10.43 0.67
C GLY A 140 -0.34 -11.46 -0.32
N ASN A 141 -1.03 -12.60 -0.44
CA ASN A 141 -0.65 -13.67 -1.34
C ASN A 141 -0.71 -13.24 -2.81
N HIS A 142 -1.68 -12.38 -3.18
CA HIS A 142 -1.79 -11.86 -4.54
C HIS A 142 -0.69 -10.85 -4.91
N GLU A 143 0.05 -10.33 -3.92
CA GLU A 143 1.27 -9.57 -4.19
C GLU A 143 2.51 -10.46 -4.24
N ARG A 144 2.64 -11.46 -3.35
CA ARG A 144 3.91 -12.16 -3.10
C ARG A 144 4.03 -13.56 -3.67
N ASN A 145 2.97 -14.36 -3.65
CA ASN A 145 3.11 -15.81 -3.78
C ASN A 145 3.38 -16.21 -5.22
N TRP A 146 4.49 -16.91 -5.42
CA TRP A 146 4.86 -17.50 -6.70
C TRP A 146 5.65 -18.80 -6.50
N ASN A 147 5.76 -19.60 -7.57
CA ASN A 147 6.50 -20.86 -7.57
C ASN A 147 8.03 -20.66 -7.71
N GLU A 148 8.58 -19.72 -6.96
CA GLU A 148 10.02 -19.43 -6.89
C GLU A 148 10.63 -19.96 -5.59
N PRO A 149 11.94 -20.24 -5.52
CA PRO A 149 12.57 -20.82 -4.33
C PRO A 149 12.34 -20.04 -3.03
N THR A 150 12.35 -18.71 -3.09
CA THR A 150 12.25 -17.80 -1.92
C THR A 150 10.84 -17.68 -1.34
N SER A 151 9.79 -17.98 -2.11
CA SER A 151 8.40 -17.86 -1.63
C SER A 151 8.12 -18.86 -0.50
N TYR A 152 7.52 -18.42 0.60
CA TYR A 152 7.11 -19.30 1.69
C TYR A 152 5.97 -20.23 1.24
N TRP A 153 4.97 -19.67 0.56
CA TRP A 153 3.89 -20.43 -0.06
C TRP A 153 4.14 -20.63 -1.55
N LYS A 154 4.04 -21.88 -2.03
CA LYS A 154 4.15 -22.21 -3.45
C LYS A 154 2.76 -22.17 -4.09
N SER A 155 2.32 -20.97 -4.41
CA SER A 155 1.03 -20.71 -5.06
C SER A 155 1.21 -19.73 -6.22
N PRO A 156 0.46 -19.83 -7.33
CA PRO A 156 0.53 -18.88 -8.43
C PRO A 156 -0.31 -17.60 -8.22
N ASP A 157 -0.70 -17.26 -6.99
CA ASP A 157 -1.67 -16.20 -6.70
C ASP A 157 -1.26 -14.83 -7.25
N SER A 158 0.02 -14.47 -7.11
CA SER A 158 0.56 -13.22 -7.65
C SER A 158 0.74 -13.23 -9.16
N MET A 159 0.55 -14.40 -9.81
CA MET A 159 0.65 -14.57 -11.25
C MET A 159 1.95 -13.96 -11.83
N GLY A 160 3.06 -14.26 -11.15
CA GLY A 160 4.41 -13.87 -11.55
C GLY A 160 4.87 -12.50 -11.06
N GLU A 161 4.10 -11.78 -10.25
CA GLU A 161 4.55 -10.50 -9.67
C GLU A 161 5.64 -10.67 -8.60
N CYS A 162 5.59 -11.76 -7.82
CA CYS A 162 6.60 -12.14 -6.82
C CYS A 162 7.02 -11.00 -5.88
N GLY A 163 6.08 -10.16 -5.47
CA GLY A 163 6.27 -9.03 -4.56
C GLY A 163 6.83 -7.76 -5.22
N VAL A 164 7.37 -7.84 -6.44
CA VAL A 164 8.12 -6.72 -7.05
C VAL A 164 7.27 -5.45 -7.18
N PRO A 165 6.03 -5.47 -7.72
CA PRO A 165 5.21 -4.26 -7.82
C PRO A 165 4.87 -3.67 -6.46
N TYR A 166 4.46 -4.49 -5.48
CA TYR A 166 4.20 -4.06 -4.10
C TYR A 166 5.40 -3.30 -3.53
N GLU A 167 6.59 -3.88 -3.59
CA GLU A 167 7.80 -3.31 -3.02
C GLU A 167 8.24 -1.99 -3.65
N ARG A 168 8.00 -1.87 -4.96
CA ARG A 168 8.40 -0.69 -5.74
C ARG A 168 7.41 0.44 -5.55
N ARG A 169 6.11 0.15 -5.50
CA ARG A 169 5.04 1.15 -5.42
C ARG A 169 4.79 1.66 -4.00
N PHE A 170 4.91 0.80 -2.98
CA PHE A 170 4.66 1.20 -1.60
C PHE A 170 5.97 1.45 -0.81
N PRO A 171 6.22 2.68 -0.35
CA PRO A 171 7.40 3.03 0.44
C PRO A 171 7.20 2.75 1.94
N MET A 172 6.75 1.53 2.30
CA MET A 172 6.57 1.17 3.71
C MET A 172 7.91 1.21 4.48
N PRO A 173 7.93 1.53 5.79
CA PRO A 173 9.13 1.66 6.61
C PRO A 173 9.71 0.28 7.00
N ARG A 174 10.04 -0.50 5.99
CA ARG A 174 10.53 -1.87 6.09
C ARG A 174 12.06 -1.94 6.21
N PRO A 175 12.62 -2.98 6.86
CA PRO A 175 14.07 -3.12 7.02
C PRO A 175 14.84 -3.27 5.70
N ALA A 176 14.29 -4.01 4.73
CA ALA A 176 14.95 -4.32 3.46
C ALA A 176 13.95 -4.76 2.37
N LEU A 177 14.47 -5.01 1.16
CA LEU A 177 13.79 -5.81 0.12
C LEU A 177 13.50 -7.23 0.62
N ASP A 178 12.33 -7.74 0.26
CA ASP A 178 11.72 -9.02 0.68
C ASP A 178 11.61 -9.18 2.20
N GLN A 179 11.52 -8.06 2.92
CA GLN A 179 11.26 -8.01 4.37
C GLN A 179 10.12 -7.04 4.68
N PRO A 180 8.89 -7.31 4.21
CA PRO A 180 7.81 -6.32 4.18
C PRO A 180 7.13 -6.06 5.53
N TRP A 181 7.64 -6.62 6.62
CA TRP A 181 7.18 -6.33 7.98
C TRP A 181 7.74 -5.00 8.47
N TYR A 182 6.96 -4.31 9.30
CA TYR A 182 7.37 -3.04 9.90
C TYR A 182 6.52 -2.74 11.14
N ASN A 183 6.91 -1.71 11.86
CA ASN A 183 6.09 -1.12 12.91
C ASN A 183 6.06 0.40 12.74
N ILE A 184 4.97 1.02 13.20
CA ILE A 184 4.84 2.47 13.28
C ILE A 184 4.03 2.86 14.52
N ASP A 185 4.30 4.05 15.04
CA ASP A 185 3.42 4.70 16.00
C ASP A 185 2.58 5.75 15.26
N TYR A 186 1.27 5.70 15.50
CA TYR A 186 0.37 6.74 15.01
C TYR A 186 -0.67 7.07 16.08
N GLY A 187 -0.67 8.32 16.55
CA GLY A 187 -1.51 8.72 17.65
C GLY A 187 -1.16 7.92 18.91
N SER A 188 -2.17 7.33 19.53
CA SER A 188 -2.00 6.56 20.77
C SER A 188 -1.86 5.04 20.55
N VAL A 189 -1.56 4.61 19.32
CA VAL A 189 -1.49 3.20 18.94
C VAL A 189 -0.14 2.86 18.33
N HIS A 190 0.48 1.79 18.83
CA HIS A 190 1.62 1.13 18.21
C HIS A 190 1.12 0.01 17.29
N TYR A 191 1.50 0.07 16.02
CA TYR A 191 1.10 -0.91 15.01
C TYR A 191 2.26 -1.82 14.66
N LEU A 192 2.02 -3.12 14.71
CA LEU A 192 2.92 -4.14 14.17
C LEU A 192 2.29 -4.73 12.92
N VAL A 193 2.98 -4.61 11.78
CA VAL A 193 2.54 -5.17 10.51
C VAL A 193 3.46 -6.34 10.15
N MET A 194 2.86 -7.51 10.02
CA MET A 194 3.54 -8.77 9.73
C MET A 194 3.13 -9.30 8.37
N SER A 195 4.04 -10.01 7.70
CA SER A 195 3.72 -10.71 6.46
C SER A 195 3.35 -12.16 6.71
N THR A 196 2.17 -12.56 6.27
CA THR A 196 1.74 -13.97 6.21
C THR A 196 2.39 -14.75 5.07
N GLU A 197 2.97 -14.04 4.09
CA GLU A 197 3.63 -14.65 2.91
C GLU A 197 5.12 -14.94 3.09
N HIS A 198 5.63 -14.69 4.30
CA HIS A 198 7.01 -14.97 4.71
C HIS A 198 6.98 -15.85 5.95
N ASN A 199 8.06 -16.57 6.22
CA ASN A 199 8.10 -17.49 7.35
C ASN A 199 8.09 -16.71 8.69
N PHE A 200 6.98 -16.75 9.40
CA PHE A 200 6.76 -16.08 10.69
C PHE A 200 6.94 -17.01 11.90
N THR A 201 7.56 -18.18 11.74
CA THR A 201 7.84 -19.09 12.85
C THR A 201 8.92 -18.55 13.78
N LYS A 202 8.87 -18.96 15.05
CA LYS A 202 9.79 -18.48 16.09
C LYS A 202 11.26 -18.72 15.70
N GLY A 203 12.08 -17.67 15.81
CA GLY A 203 13.55 -17.75 15.71
C GLY A 203 14.16 -17.35 14.36
N LEU A 204 13.35 -16.94 13.38
CA LEU A 204 13.85 -16.64 12.02
C LEU A 204 14.23 -15.17 11.76
N HIS A 205 13.62 -14.22 12.48
CA HIS A 205 13.83 -12.79 12.26
C HIS A 205 14.00 -12.06 13.61
N SER A 206 15.21 -11.62 13.92
CA SER A 206 15.44 -10.65 14.98
C SER A 206 15.06 -9.26 14.43
N VAL A 207 13.93 -8.72 14.86
CA VAL A 207 13.64 -7.30 14.64
C VAL A 207 14.60 -6.52 15.55
N PRO A 208 15.48 -5.65 15.01
CA PRO A 208 16.18 -4.70 15.85
C PRO A 208 15.10 -3.81 16.47
N VAL A 209 14.97 -3.85 17.80
CA VAL A 209 14.20 -2.84 18.51
C VAL A 209 14.95 -1.53 18.30
N SER A 210 14.47 -0.67 17.41
CA SER A 210 14.96 0.70 17.34
C SER A 210 14.45 1.42 18.58
N GLY A 211 15.28 1.42 19.61
CA GLY A 211 15.12 2.27 20.79
C GLY A 211 15.67 3.67 20.53
N GLU A 212 14.98 4.62 21.16
CA GLU A 212 15.24 6.07 21.29
C GLU A 212 14.70 7.00 20.18
#